data_AF-A0A6P2BNG3-F1
#
_entry.id   AF-A0A6P2BNG3-F1
#
_cell.length_a   1.000
_cell.length_b   1.000
_cell.length_c   1.000
_cell.angle_alpha   90.00
_cell.angle_beta   90.00
_cell.angle_gamma   90.00
#
_symmetry.space_group_name_H-M   'P 1'
#
loop_
_entity.id
_entity.type
_entity.pdbx_description
1 polymer ?
#
loop_
_entity_poly.entity_id
_entity_poly.type
_entity_poly.pdbx_seq_one_letter_code
_entity_poly.pdbx_strand_id
1 'polypeptide(L)' 'MSQNDRALLLSIRPRYAQAILSGTKSAEIRRQRPTVHPGTPVIIYATKPVGALVGTARIANIAEGTPADIWERHQN' A
#
# COMPACT_ATOMS: atom_id res chain seq x y z
N MET A 1 -24.85 3.14 -4.91
CA MET A 1 -23.52 2.49 -4.79
C MET A 1 -23.26 1.78 -6.11
N SER A 2 -22.53 2.41 -7.04
CA SER A 2 -22.17 1.77 -8.31
C SER A 2 -21.22 0.60 -8.04
N GLN A 3 -21.30 -0.44 -8.86
CA GLN A 3 -20.38 -1.58 -8.80
C GLN A 3 -18.92 -1.08 -8.89
N ASN A 4 -18.07 -1.52 -7.95
CA ASN A 4 -16.60 -1.53 -7.95
C ASN A 4 -15.77 -0.49 -7.18
N ASP A 5 -16.20 -0.02 -6.00
CA ASP A 5 -15.22 0.39 -4.98
C ASP A 5 -14.70 -0.84 -4.23
N ARG A 6 -13.95 -1.70 -4.93
CA ARG A 6 -13.32 -2.88 -4.32
C ARG A 6 -12.10 -2.44 -3.51
N ALA A 7 -12.04 -2.88 -2.26
CA ALA A 7 -10.86 -2.70 -1.44
C ALA A 7 -9.70 -3.56 -1.97
N LEU A 8 -8.49 -3.00 -1.94
CA LEU A 8 -7.26 -3.72 -2.26
C LEU A 8 -6.75 -4.45 -1.01
N LEU A 9 -6.64 -5.78 -1.07
CA LEU A 9 -5.96 -6.55 -0.04
C LEU A 9 -4.44 -6.56 -0.31
N LEU A 10 -3.65 -6.10 0.65
CA LEU A 10 -2.18 -6.08 0.56
C LEU A 10 -1.53 -6.96 1.62
N SER A 11 -0.79 -7.97 1.16
CA SER A 11 0.13 -8.75 2.00
C SER A 11 1.44 -7.98 2.20
N ILE A 12 1.79 -7.71 3.45
CA ILE A 12 2.96 -6.91 3.84
C ILE A 12 3.71 -7.64 4.96
N ARG A 13 5.05 -7.60 4.95
CA ARG A 13 5.84 -8.18 6.06
C ARG A 13 5.57 -7.41 7.36
N PRO A 14 5.50 -8.06 8.53
CA PRO A 14 5.06 -7.45 9.79
C PRO A 14 5.70 -6.10 10.13
N ARG A 15 7.04 -5.98 9.99
CA ARG A 15 7.76 -4.72 10.28
C ARG A 15 7.29 -3.53 9.44
N TYR A 16 6.92 -3.78 8.18
CA TYR A 16 6.45 -2.71 7.28
C TYR A 16 4.95 -2.44 7.45
N ALA A 17 4.16 -3.46 7.77
CA ALA A 17 2.76 -3.26 8.14
C ALA A 17 2.66 -2.36 9.38
N GLN A 18 3.48 -2.63 10.41
CA GLN A 18 3.57 -1.77 11.59
C GLN A 18 3.99 -0.35 11.23
N ALA A 19 5.03 -0.18 10.39
CA ALA A 19 5.48 1.14 9.97
C ALA A 19 4.40 1.93 9.20
N ILE A 20 3.58 1.26 8.39
CA ILE A 20 2.44 1.89 7.71
C ILE A 20 1.39 2.31 8.74
N LEU A 21 1.02 1.42 9.66
CA LEU A 21 0.01 1.69 10.68
C LEU A 21 0.43 2.78 11.68
N SER A 22 1.73 2.90 11.97
CA SER A 22 2.29 3.98 12.79
C SER A 22 2.57 5.26 12.00
N GLY A 23 2.33 5.27 10.68
CA GLY A 23 2.57 6.43 9.82
C GLY A 23 4.04 6.73 9.50
N THR A 24 4.99 5.89 9.93
CA THR A 24 6.43 6.06 9.66
C THR A 24 6.84 5.56 8.28
N LYS A 25 5.97 4.79 7.60
CA LYS A 25 6.10 4.42 6.19
C LYS A 25 4.86 4.85 5.42
N SER A 26 5.01 5.86 4.55
CA SER A 26 3.92 6.43 3.75
C SER A 26 3.85 5.90 2.31
N ALA A 27 4.89 5.22 1.83
CA ALA A 27 4.97 4.70 0.47
C ALA A 27 5.10 3.17 0.42
N GLU A 28 4.34 2.51 -0.46
CA GLU A 28 4.42 1.08 -0.78
C GLU A 28 4.67 0.92 -2.28
N ILE A 29 5.76 0.24 -2.66
CA ILE A 29 6.20 0.12 -4.05
C ILE A 29 5.79 -1.25 -4.60
N ARG A 30 5.27 -1.28 -5.83
CA ARG A 30 4.89 -2.51 -6.53
C ARG A 30 5.42 -2.49 -7.95
N ARG A 31 5.90 -3.64 -8.44
CA ARG A 31 6.39 -3.80 -9.83
C ARG A 31 5.26 -3.72 -10.84
N GLN A 32 4.13 -4.38 -10.55
CA GLN A 32 2.93 -4.31 -11.35
C GLN A 32 1.88 -3.51 -10.59
N ARG A 33 1.31 -2.51 -11.25
CA ARG A 33 0.24 -1.70 -10.69
C ARG A 33 -1.06 -2.49 -10.61
N PRO A 34 -1.71 -2.57 -9.43
CA PRO A 34 -3.10 -3.02 -9.35
C PRO A 34 -4.05 -1.94 -9.89
N THR A 35 -5.23 -2.33 -10.36
CA THR A 35 -6.26 -1.38 -10.80
C THR A 35 -6.84 -0.63 -9.59
N VAL A 36 -6.26 0.54 -9.28
CA VAL A 36 -6.64 1.39 -8.14
C VAL A 36 -6.53 2.87 -8.49
N HIS A 37 -7.20 3.71 -7.71
CA HIS A 37 -7.24 5.16 -7.83
C HIS A 37 -7.07 5.82 -6.43
N PRO A 38 -6.69 7.11 -6.34
CA PRO A 38 -6.73 7.84 -5.07
C PRO A 38 -8.09 7.70 -4.37
N GLY A 39 -8.08 7.39 -3.07
CA GLY A 39 -9.27 7.09 -2.28
C GLY A 39 -9.60 5.59 -2.18
N THR A 40 -9.04 4.72 -3.03
CA THR A 40 -9.25 3.27 -2.94
C THR A 40 -8.90 2.76 -1.53
N PRO A 41 -9.81 2.04 -0.83
CA PRO A 41 -9.52 1.43 0.46
C PRO A 41 -8.49 0.32 0.34
N VAL A 42 -7.58 0.25 1.30
CA VAL A 42 -6.56 -0.81 1.41
C VAL A 42 -6.78 -1.58 2.71
N ILE A 43 -6.85 -2.89 2.62
CA ILE A 43 -6.83 -3.80 3.77
C ILE A 43 -5.41 -4.36 3.88
N ILE A 44 -4.80 -4.26 5.06
CA ILE A 44 -3.42 -4.69 5.30
C ILE A 44 -3.42 -6.05 5.98
N TYR A 45 -2.92 -7.06 5.28
CA TYR A 45 -2.60 -8.38 5.83
C TYR A 45 -1.12 -8.44 6.20
N ALA A 46 -0.82 -8.62 7.48
CA ALA A 46 0.54 -8.89 7.92
C ALA A 46 0.84 -10.38 7.71
N THR A 47 1.90 -10.69 6.94
CA THR A 47 2.32 -12.08 6.72
C THR A 47 2.83 -12.73 8.00
N LYS A 48 3.25 -14.00 7.94
CA LYS A 48 3.84 -14.71 9.08
C LYS A 48 5.03 -13.92 9.69
N PRO A 49 5.23 -13.98 11.02
CA PRO A 49 4.48 -14.80 11.99
C PRO A 49 3.10 -14.26 12.38
N VAL A 50 2.77 -12.99 12.10
CA VAL A 50 1.49 -12.37 12.50
C VAL A 50 0.30 -13.07 11.84
N GLY A 51 0.31 -13.18 10.52
CA GLY A 51 -0.69 -13.94 9.76
C GLY A 51 -2.13 -13.48 9.93
N ALA A 52 -2.38 -12.16 10.03
CA ALA A 52 -3.68 -11.58 10.30
C ALA A 52 -3.92 -10.28 9.51
N LEU A 53 -5.20 -9.89 9.37
CA LEU A 53 -5.56 -8.54 8.96
C LEU A 53 -5.28 -7.60 10.14
N VAL A 54 -4.45 -6.58 9.93
CA VAL A 54 -3.94 -5.73 11.02
C VAL A 54 -4.41 -4.28 10.95
N GLY A 55 -5.06 -3.89 9.85
CA GLY A 55 -5.63 -2.56 9.74
C GLY A 55 -5.99 -2.18 8.31
N THR A 56 -6.29 -0.90 8.12
CA THR A 56 -6.67 -0.34 6.84
C THR A 56 -5.95 0.97 6.57
N ALA A 57 -5.88 1.33 5.30
CA ALA A 57 -5.37 2.61 4.81
C ALA A 57 -6.19 3.07 3.61
N ARG A 58 -5.93 4.28 3.12
CA ARG A 58 -6.45 4.78 1.85
C ARG A 58 -5.30 5.21 0.97
N ILE A 59 -5.39 4.91 -0.32
CA ILE A 59 -4.41 5.39 -1.29
C ILE A 59 -4.56 6.91 -1.42
N ALA A 60 -3.53 7.67 -1.04
CA ALA A 60 -3.55 9.12 -1.19
C ALA A 60 -3.19 9.53 -2.62
N ASN A 61 -2.09 8.98 -3.16
CA ASN A 61 -1.56 9.29 -4.48
C ASN A 61 -0.99 8.03 -5.13
N ILE A 62 -0.85 8.06 -6.46
CA ILE A 62 -0.22 6.99 -7.25
C ILE A 62 0.88 7.61 -8.10
N ALA A 63 2.07 7.01 -8.06
CA ALA A 63 3.20 7.37 -8.90
C ALA A 63 3.67 6.13 -9.68
N GLU A 64 3.98 6.32 -10.96
CA GLU A 64 4.48 5.29 -11.87
C GLU A 64 5.71 5.84 -12.59
N GLY A 65 6.66 4.96 -12.91
CA GLY A 65 7.92 5.34 -13.54
C GLY A 65 8.93 4.19 -13.48
N THR A 66 10.13 4.45 -13.97
CA THR A 66 11.25 3.51 -13.78
C THR A 66 11.68 3.50 -12.31
N PRO A 67 12.39 2.44 -11.85
CA PRO A 67 12.94 2.43 -10.49
C PRO A 67 13.79 3.67 -10.17
N ALA A 68 14.54 4.20 -11.15
CA ALA A 68 15.33 5.41 -10.99
C ALA A 68 14.45 6.64 -10.74
N ASP A 69 13.41 6.84 -11.57
CA ASP A 69 12.49 7.99 -11.43
C ASP A 69 11.76 7.97 -10.08
N ILE A 70 11.30 6.79 -9.66
CA ILE A 70 10.58 6.63 -8.39
C ILE A 70 11.52 6.87 -7.21
N TRP A 71 12.76 6.38 -7.28
CA TRP A 71 13.75 6.60 -6.24
C TRP A 71 14.09 8.08 -6.10
N GLU A 72 14.37 8.77 -7.20
CA GLU A 72 14.69 10.20 -7.20
C GLU A 72 13.60 11.04 -6.52
N ARG A 73 12.32 10.74 -6.79
CA ARG A 73 11.16 11.47 -6.27
C ARG A 73 10.81 11.17 -4.81
N HIS A 74 11.21 10.01 -4.27
CA HIS A 74 10.69 9.49 -3.01
C HIS A 74 11.75 8.89 -2.05
N GLN A 75 13.04 9.19 -2.26
CA GLN A 75 14.15 8.72 -1.41
C GLN A 75 14.29 9.46 -0.06
N ASN A 76 13.50 10.52 0.17
CA ASN A 76 13.50 11.30 1.42
C ASN A 76 12.69 10.62 2.52
#